data_AF-A0AAU6ETM1-F1
#
_entry.id   AF-A0AAU6ETM1-F1
#
_cell.length_a   1.000
_cell.length_b   1.000
_cell.length_c   1.000
_cell.angle_alpha   90.00
_cell.angle_beta   90.00
_cell.angle_gamma   90.00
#
_symmetry.space_group_name_H-M   'P 1'
#
loop_
_entity.id
_entity.type
_entity.pdbx_description
1 polymer ?
#
loop_
_entity_poly.entity_id
_entity_poly.type
_entity_poly.pdbx_seq_one_letter_code
_entity_poly.pdbx_strand_id
1 'polypeptide(L)'
;MRIHTSAHARNFTVLPNAAVRDPHLSFTARGILCHLLSLPDGAREDVRTLADRHPRVGRSGVAKAVDELIEHGYYVRRTTHDPATGQVRTETHVYDTPQYPGTGEAGHGITGASPEGVKDQEQEPSLPEEQAPELPTPVQETPELARAAALLLRIVSREPKLALSATEALALAPRAVPWLDRGVSDLEARSLLTSGLPPVVFSARAILSDRLHRKLPPERRDAVVARAECADCRDPLPPTQKTGICTPCTGAAPRPVTQPLPESVPARVAALRSSLRRGRGVDPAPA
;
A
#
# COMPACT_ATOMS: atom_id res chain seq x y z
N MET A 1 7.01 16.59 -18.15
CA MET A 1 7.54 17.36 -16.99
C MET A 1 8.56 16.50 -16.26
N ARG A 2 9.73 17.03 -15.92
CA ARG A 2 10.71 16.36 -15.04
C ARG A 2 10.62 17.01 -13.66
N ILE A 3 10.54 16.20 -12.61
CA ILE A 3 10.40 16.67 -11.22
C ILE A 3 11.73 16.44 -10.52
N HIS A 4 12.30 17.50 -9.96
CA HIS A 4 13.51 17.45 -9.15
C HIS A 4 13.14 17.67 -7.70
N THR A 5 13.46 16.72 -6.83
CA THR A 5 13.20 16.80 -5.39
C THR A 5 14.52 16.85 -4.62
N SER A 6 14.58 17.72 -3.61
CA SER A 6 15.69 17.77 -2.67
C SER A 6 15.36 16.92 -1.46
N ALA A 7 16.34 16.20 -0.91
CA ALA A 7 16.18 15.52 0.37
C ALA A 7 16.25 16.57 1.50
N HIS A 8 15.15 16.75 2.24
CA HIS A 8 15.09 17.67 3.37
C HIS A 8 15.36 16.93 4.68
N ALA A 9 16.30 17.42 5.50
CA ALA A 9 16.63 16.82 6.79
C ALA A 9 15.80 17.41 7.97
N ARG A 10 15.28 18.64 7.83
CA ARG A 10 14.50 19.36 8.85
C ARG A 10 13.61 20.43 8.20
N ASN A 11 12.67 20.99 8.96
CA ASN A 11 11.77 22.08 8.54
C ASN A 11 10.93 21.75 7.30
N PHE A 12 10.37 20.55 7.25
CA PHE A 12 9.44 20.14 6.20
C PHE A 12 8.21 19.50 6.84
N THR A 13 7.08 19.61 6.17
CA THR A 13 5.82 18.97 6.55
C THR A 13 5.55 17.85 5.56
N VAL A 14 5.30 16.65 6.06
CA VAL A 14 4.89 15.51 5.23
C VAL A 14 3.38 15.56 5.11
N LEU A 15 2.88 15.65 3.89
CA LEU A 15 1.45 15.67 3.60
C LEU A 15 1.09 14.49 2.69
N PRO A 16 -0.06 13.82 2.93
CA PRO A 16 -0.54 12.80 2.03
C PRO A 16 -0.85 13.42 0.66
N ASN A 17 -0.46 12.72 -0.41
CA ASN A 17 -0.76 13.16 -1.77
C ASN A 17 -2.26 13.32 -2.00
N ALA A 18 -3.10 12.59 -1.27
CA ALA A 18 -4.56 12.73 -1.34
C ALA A 18 -5.02 14.15 -0.99
N ALA A 19 -4.56 14.73 0.13
CA ALA A 19 -4.89 16.11 0.51
C ALA A 19 -4.33 17.15 -0.47
N VAL A 20 -3.07 16.97 -0.93
CA VAL A 20 -2.42 17.90 -1.85
C VAL A 20 -3.07 17.89 -3.25
N ARG A 21 -3.67 16.76 -3.63
CA ARG A 21 -4.26 16.54 -4.96
C ARG A 21 -5.77 16.37 -4.92
N ASP A 22 -6.40 16.74 -3.81
CA ASP A 22 -7.84 16.59 -3.66
C ASP A 22 -8.57 17.40 -4.75
N PRO A 23 -9.36 16.75 -5.63
CA PRO A 23 -10.08 17.44 -6.69
C PRO A 23 -11.27 18.26 -6.17
N HIS A 24 -11.74 18.01 -4.96
CA HIS A 24 -12.85 18.75 -4.34
C HIS A 24 -12.41 20.11 -3.78
N LEU A 25 -11.12 20.29 -3.53
CA LEU A 25 -10.58 21.54 -2.98
C LEU A 25 -10.01 22.46 -4.06
N SER A 26 -10.33 23.75 -3.96
CA SER A 26 -9.64 24.77 -4.76
C SER A 26 -8.14 24.79 -4.45
N PHE A 27 -7.33 25.31 -5.38
CA PHE A 27 -5.88 25.48 -5.14
C PHE A 27 -5.60 26.38 -3.93
N THR A 28 -6.47 27.38 -3.69
CA THR A 28 -6.39 28.26 -2.52
C THR A 28 -6.65 27.49 -1.24
N ALA A 29 -7.72 26.67 -1.19
CA ALA A 29 -8.01 25.81 -0.03
C ALA A 29 -6.89 24.81 0.25
N ARG A 30 -6.35 24.16 -0.80
CA ARG A 30 -5.18 23.27 -0.65
C ARG A 30 -3.94 23.99 -0.12
N GLY A 31 -3.68 25.20 -0.61
CA GLY A 31 -2.57 26.02 -0.12
C GLY A 31 -2.72 26.38 1.36
N ILE A 32 -3.94 26.79 1.77
CA ILE A 32 -4.25 27.11 3.17
C ILE A 32 -4.16 25.85 4.05
N LEU A 33 -4.67 24.70 3.61
CA LEU A 33 -4.55 23.44 4.32
C LEU A 33 -3.08 23.05 4.55
N CYS A 34 -2.25 23.12 3.50
CA CYS A 34 -0.81 22.83 3.62
C CYS A 34 -0.11 23.78 4.61
N HIS A 35 -0.50 25.05 4.61
CA HIS A 35 0.03 26.02 5.56
C HIS A 35 -0.38 25.67 7.00
N LEU A 36 -1.67 25.43 7.25
CA LEU A 36 -2.17 25.11 8.59
C LEU A 36 -1.53 23.84 9.15
N LEU A 37 -1.35 22.80 8.33
CA LEU A 37 -0.69 21.56 8.73
C LEU A 37 0.83 21.68 8.94
N SER A 38 1.44 22.81 8.54
CA SER A 38 2.85 23.10 8.78
C SER A 38 3.13 23.79 10.11
N LEU A 39 2.08 24.23 10.81
CA LEU A 39 2.19 24.93 12.08
C LEU A 39 2.35 23.95 13.24
N PRO A 40 2.98 24.39 14.35
CA PRO A 40 3.03 23.58 15.57
C PRO A 40 1.64 23.45 16.21
N ASP A 41 1.45 22.37 16.96
CA ASP A 41 0.22 22.14 17.72
C ASP A 41 -0.10 23.32 18.66
N GLY A 42 -1.37 23.71 18.70
CA GLY A 42 -1.84 24.86 19.50
C GLY A 42 -1.57 26.23 18.87
N ALA A 43 -1.02 26.29 17.65
CA ALA A 43 -0.93 27.53 16.89
C ALA A 43 -2.32 28.16 16.71
N ARG A 44 -2.40 29.47 16.95
CA ARG A 44 -3.64 30.24 16.81
C ARG A 44 -3.61 30.97 15.48
N GLU A 45 -4.32 30.44 14.50
CA GLU A 45 -4.56 31.11 13.23
C GLU A 45 -6.06 31.34 13.05
N ASP A 46 -6.43 32.60 12.81
CA ASP A 46 -7.78 32.98 12.43
C ASP A 46 -7.80 33.44 10.96
N VAL A 47 -9.01 33.61 10.41
CA VAL A 47 -9.19 34.05 9.01
C VAL A 47 -8.50 35.38 8.74
N ARG A 48 -8.43 36.27 9.74
CA ARG A 48 -7.78 37.57 9.61
C ARG A 48 -6.26 37.42 9.48
N THR A 49 -5.64 36.67 10.38
CA THR A 49 -4.20 36.40 10.41
C THR A 49 -3.77 35.66 9.14
N LEU A 50 -4.58 34.71 8.67
CA LEU A 50 -4.36 34.02 7.40
C LEU A 50 -4.43 34.97 6.20
N ALA A 51 -5.37 35.91 6.19
CA ALA A 51 -5.51 36.91 5.14
C ALA A 51 -4.36 37.92 5.13
N ASP A 52 -3.89 38.34 6.31
CA ASP A 52 -2.76 39.26 6.45
C ASP A 52 -1.46 38.61 5.92
N ARG A 53 -1.29 37.30 6.09
CA ARG A 53 -0.15 36.54 5.51
C ARG A 53 -0.30 36.27 4.00
N HIS A 54 -1.53 36.25 3.48
CA HIS A 54 -1.83 35.95 2.07
C HIS A 54 -2.64 37.08 1.40
N PRO A 55 -2.07 38.29 1.26
CA PRO A 55 -2.80 39.47 0.83
C PRO A 55 -3.36 39.36 -0.60
N ARG A 56 -2.76 38.52 -1.46
CA ARG A 56 -3.25 38.27 -2.82
C ARG A 56 -4.58 37.52 -2.88
N VAL A 57 -4.88 36.69 -1.87
CA VAL A 57 -6.14 35.95 -1.77
C VAL A 57 -7.23 36.84 -1.16
N GLY A 58 -6.83 37.70 -0.21
CA GLY A 58 -7.72 38.60 0.50
C GLY A 58 -8.62 37.87 1.51
N ARG A 59 -9.26 38.65 2.38
CA ARG A 59 -10.06 38.10 3.49
C ARG A 59 -11.21 37.22 3.03
N SER A 60 -11.94 37.64 1.98
CA SER A 60 -13.07 36.88 1.44
C SER A 60 -12.63 35.57 0.80
N GLY A 61 -11.49 35.56 0.10
CA GLY A 61 -10.93 34.34 -0.50
C GLY A 61 -10.45 33.34 0.55
N VAL A 62 -9.83 33.83 1.63
CA VAL A 62 -9.42 32.98 2.75
C VAL A 62 -10.63 32.41 3.49
N ALA A 63 -11.65 33.22 3.75
CA ALA A 63 -12.89 32.75 4.37
C ALA A 63 -13.54 31.63 3.55
N LYS A 64 -13.73 31.86 2.24
CA LYS A 64 -14.28 30.85 1.32
C LYS A 64 -13.46 29.57 1.30
N ALA A 65 -12.13 29.69 1.30
CA ALA A 65 -11.26 28.53 1.33
C ALA A 65 -11.35 27.75 2.64
N VAL A 66 -11.53 28.41 3.79
CA VAL A 66 -11.80 27.74 5.07
C VAL A 66 -13.16 27.06 5.05
N ASP A 67 -14.17 27.67 4.45
CA ASP A 67 -15.50 27.06 4.31
C ASP A 67 -15.43 25.78 3.44
N GLU A 68 -14.69 25.80 2.32
CA GLU A 68 -14.41 24.60 1.51
C GLU A 68 -13.72 23.49 2.34
N LEU A 69 -12.77 23.84 3.21
CA LEU A 69 -12.11 22.87 4.08
C LEU A 69 -13.05 22.28 5.13
N ILE A 70 -14.01 23.08 5.63
CA ILE A 70 -15.05 22.59 6.55
C ILE A 70 -15.99 21.64 5.81
N GLU A 71 -16.48 22.04 4.64
CA GLU A 71 -17.39 21.26 3.80
C GLU A 71 -16.81 19.88 3.45
N HIS A 72 -15.52 19.82 3.14
CA HIS A 72 -14.84 18.57 2.80
C HIS A 72 -14.18 17.85 4.00
N GLY A 73 -14.41 18.31 5.23
CA GLY A 73 -14.02 17.61 6.46
C GLY A 73 -12.54 17.75 6.87
N TYR A 74 -11.79 18.65 6.24
CA TYR A 74 -10.39 18.91 6.61
C TYR A 74 -10.26 19.89 7.78
N TYR A 75 -11.29 20.69 8.03
CA TYR A 75 -11.32 21.66 9.13
C TYR A 75 -12.57 21.44 9.99
N VAL A 76 -12.38 21.13 11.27
CA VAL A 76 -13.47 20.82 12.21
C VAL A 76 -13.39 21.74 13.41
N ARG A 77 -14.50 22.38 13.77
CA ARG A 77 -14.63 23.14 15.02
C ARG A 77 -15.37 22.29 16.04
N ARG A 78 -14.73 21.99 17.17
CA ARG A 78 -15.35 21.29 18.29
C ARG A 78 -15.54 22.27 19.44
N THR A 79 -16.73 22.28 20.01
CA THR A 79 -17.01 23.04 21.22
C THR A 79 -16.84 22.10 22.41
N THR A 80 -15.78 22.31 23.18
CA THR A 80 -15.49 21.56 24.39
C THR A 80 -16.03 22.34 25.59
N HIS A 81 -16.84 21.68 26.40
CA HIS A 81 -17.30 22.23 27.67
C HIS A 81 -16.45 21.64 28.78
N ASP A 82 -15.72 22.48 29.53
CA ASP A 82 -14.99 22.03 30.71
C ASP A 82 -15.99 21.71 31.83
N PRO A 83 -16.16 20.43 32.22
CA PRO A 83 -17.15 20.04 33.21
C PRO A 83 -16.83 20.54 34.63
N ALA A 84 -15.59 20.96 34.90
CA ALA A 84 -15.16 21.45 36.22
C ALA A 84 -15.32 22.97 36.36
N THR A 85 -15.12 23.73 35.27
CA THR A 85 -15.16 25.20 35.30
C THR A 85 -16.39 25.80 34.61
N GLY A 86 -17.17 24.99 33.89
CA GLY A 86 -18.31 25.45 33.07
C GLY A 86 -17.88 26.29 31.87
N GLN A 87 -16.57 26.37 31.58
CA GLN A 87 -16.06 27.21 30.50
C GLN A 87 -16.23 26.49 29.16
N VAL A 88 -16.93 27.16 28.23
CA VAL A 88 -17.02 26.73 26.84
C VAL A 88 -15.78 27.20 26.09
N ARG A 89 -15.07 26.27 25.44
CA ARG A 89 -13.93 26.56 24.57
C ARG A 89 -14.16 25.95 23.20
N THR A 90 -13.97 26.74 22.16
CA THR A 90 -14.00 26.24 20.78
C THR A 90 -12.57 25.89 20.36
N GLU A 91 -12.35 24.62 20.04
CA GLU A 91 -11.11 24.11 19.50
C GLU A 91 -11.25 23.88 18.00
N THR A 92 -10.24 24.32 17.26
CA THR A 92 -10.12 24.09 15.82
C THR A 92 -9.20 22.90 15.60
N HIS A 93 -9.67 21.91 14.86
CA HIS A 93 -8.89 20.76 14.44
C HIS A 93 -8.73 20.81 12.91
N VAL A 94 -7.49 20.66 12.44
CA VAL A 94 -7.17 20.56 11.02
C VAL A 94 -6.56 19.20 10.77
N TYR A 95 -7.07 18.48 9.77
CA TYR A 95 -6.65 17.11 9.47
C TYR A 95 -6.01 17.04 8.08
N ASP A 96 -5.08 16.13 7.91
CA ASP A 96 -4.52 15.79 6.60
C ASP A 96 -5.38 14.78 5.83
N THR A 97 -6.39 14.23 6.49
CA THR A 97 -7.35 13.25 5.98
C THR A 97 -8.76 13.74 6.34
N PRO A 98 -9.72 13.75 5.40
CA PRO A 98 -11.04 14.33 5.62
C PRO A 98 -11.82 13.55 6.69
N GLN A 99 -12.47 14.29 7.59
CA GLN A 99 -13.31 13.78 8.66
C GLN A 99 -14.78 14.00 8.30
N TYR A 100 -15.49 12.93 7.95
CA TYR A 100 -16.93 12.99 7.71
C TYR A 100 -17.68 12.58 8.99
N PRO A 101 -18.68 13.35 9.44
CA PRO A 101 -19.52 12.93 10.55
C PRO A 101 -20.30 11.67 10.13
N GLY A 102 -19.86 10.49 10.61
CA GLY A 102 -20.50 9.20 10.31
C GLY A 102 -19.56 7.99 10.24
N THR A 103 -18.23 8.17 10.22
CA THR A 103 -17.27 7.05 10.25
C THR A 103 -16.53 6.98 11.59
N GLY A 104 -17.24 6.45 12.59
CA GLY A 104 -16.73 5.73 13.76
C GLY A 104 -15.49 6.22 14.51
N GLU A 105 -15.70 7.04 15.54
CA GLU A 105 -15.07 6.84 16.84
C GLU A 105 -16.15 6.92 17.92
N ALA A 106 -16.44 5.79 18.57
CA ALA A 106 -17.31 5.73 19.73
C ALA A 106 -16.57 6.30 20.96
N GLY A 107 -16.86 7.54 21.29
CA GLY A 107 -16.48 8.20 22.54
C GLY A 107 -17.70 8.89 23.16
N HIS A 108 -18.28 8.24 24.16
CA HIS A 108 -19.27 8.69 25.13
C HIS A 108 -19.60 10.20 25.18
N GLY A 109 -20.87 10.55 25.06
CA GLY A 109 -21.37 11.86 25.50
C GLY A 109 -22.75 12.22 24.97
N ILE A 110 -23.77 12.04 25.81
CA ILE A 110 -25.19 12.28 25.57
C ILE A 110 -25.51 13.76 25.26
N THR A 111 -26.48 13.92 24.36
CA THR A 111 -27.33 15.07 23.97
C THR A 111 -27.29 16.37 24.77
N GLY A 112 -27.39 17.49 24.05
CA GLY A 112 -27.86 18.76 24.57
C GLY A 112 -28.18 19.75 23.45
N ALA A 113 -29.39 19.68 22.92
CA ALA A 113 -29.97 20.71 22.07
C ALA A 113 -30.01 22.05 22.81
N SER A 114 -29.79 23.16 22.11
CA SER A 114 -30.07 24.52 22.60
C SER A 114 -31.23 25.13 21.80
N PRO A 115 -32.11 25.93 22.42
CA PRO A 115 -33.49 26.09 21.99
C PRO A 115 -33.75 27.29 21.08
N GLU A 116 -34.90 27.19 20.41
CA GLU A 116 -35.85 28.25 20.05
C GLU A 116 -35.41 29.40 19.12
N GLY A 117 -35.96 29.32 17.91
CA GLY A 117 -36.20 30.43 17.00
C GLY A 117 -37.31 30.05 16.04
N VAL A 118 -38.53 29.91 16.58
CA VAL A 118 -39.77 29.60 15.84
C VAL A 118 -40.01 30.66 14.76
N LYS A 119 -40.22 30.20 13.52
CA LYS A 119 -41.29 30.77 12.69
C LYS A 119 -41.85 29.71 11.75
N ASP A 120 -43.10 29.41 12.01
CA ASP A 120 -43.97 28.48 11.28
C ASP A 120 -44.09 28.83 9.80
N GLN A 121 -44.11 27.80 8.96
CA GLN A 121 -45.15 27.64 7.95
C GLN A 121 -45.23 26.18 7.48
N GLU A 122 -46.43 25.62 7.66
CA GLU A 122 -46.90 24.30 7.26
C GLU A 122 -46.74 24.06 5.74
N GLN A 123 -46.37 22.85 5.31
CA GLN A 123 -47.35 21.81 4.96
C GLN A 123 -46.65 20.50 4.53
N GLU A 124 -47.27 19.39 4.89
CA GLU A 124 -46.79 18.00 4.82
C GLU A 124 -46.43 17.50 3.40
N PRO A 125 -45.49 16.54 3.29
CA PRO A 125 -45.02 15.98 2.03
C PRO A 125 -45.79 14.73 1.61
N SER A 126 -46.14 14.63 0.33
CA SER A 126 -46.56 13.35 -0.26
C SER A 126 -45.32 12.58 -0.73
N LEU A 127 -45.07 11.44 -0.07
CA LEU A 127 -44.17 10.36 -0.48
C LEU A 127 -44.41 9.95 -1.95
N PRO A 128 -43.35 9.51 -2.64
CA PRO A 128 -43.37 8.10 -3.08
C PRO A 128 -42.32 7.21 -2.38
N GLU A 129 -42.78 6.01 -2.06
CA GLU A 129 -42.07 4.85 -1.50
C GLU A 129 -40.66 4.57 -2.05
N GLU A 130 -39.75 4.35 -1.09
CA GLU A 130 -39.07 3.07 -0.88
C GLU A 130 -38.23 2.48 -2.02
N GLN A 131 -36.92 2.74 -1.95
CA GLN A 131 -35.90 1.71 -2.18
C GLN A 131 -34.80 1.84 -1.12
N ALA A 132 -34.86 0.97 -0.12
CA ALA A 132 -33.78 0.74 0.83
C ALA A 132 -32.50 0.36 0.08
N PRO A 133 -31.32 0.93 0.43
CA PRO A 133 -30.06 0.36 -0.01
C PRO A 133 -29.92 -1.01 0.66
N GLU A 134 -29.92 -2.07 -0.15
CA GLU A 134 -29.55 -3.40 0.29
C GLU A 134 -28.19 -3.34 0.99
N LEU A 135 -28.13 -3.97 2.17
CA LEU A 135 -26.89 -4.18 2.91
C LEU A 135 -25.84 -4.79 1.97
N PRO A 136 -24.55 -4.38 2.06
CA PRO A 136 -23.51 -5.05 1.32
C PRO A 136 -23.49 -6.52 1.73
N THR A 137 -23.62 -7.38 0.72
CA THR A 137 -23.58 -8.84 0.81
C THR A 137 -22.35 -9.31 1.60
N PRO A 138 -22.46 -10.37 2.41
CA PRO A 138 -21.32 -10.93 3.11
C PRO A 138 -20.29 -11.36 2.07
N VAL A 139 -19.08 -10.79 2.17
CA VAL A 139 -17.90 -11.24 1.42
C VAL A 139 -17.81 -12.75 1.66
N GLN A 140 -18.12 -13.55 0.65
CA GLN A 140 -18.04 -15.00 0.75
C GLN A 140 -16.59 -15.34 1.09
N GLU A 141 -16.33 -15.73 2.34
CA GLU A 141 -15.02 -16.17 2.80
C GLU A 141 -14.69 -17.46 2.05
N THR A 142 -13.97 -17.36 0.94
CA THR A 142 -13.45 -18.56 0.29
C THR A 142 -12.41 -19.20 1.22
N PRO A 143 -12.28 -20.54 1.23
CA PRO A 143 -11.30 -21.23 2.09
C PRO A 143 -9.87 -20.74 1.85
N GLU A 144 -9.58 -20.27 0.63
CA GLU A 144 -8.29 -19.68 0.25
C GLU A 144 -8.04 -18.33 0.94
N LEU A 145 -9.04 -17.44 1.00
CA LEU A 145 -8.95 -16.17 1.71
C LEU A 145 -8.78 -16.39 3.21
N ALA A 146 -9.51 -17.34 3.80
CA ALA A 146 -9.34 -17.71 5.20
C ALA A 146 -7.92 -18.25 5.48
N ARG A 147 -7.39 -19.09 4.60
CA ARG A 147 -6.02 -19.61 4.70
C ARG A 147 -4.97 -18.51 4.59
N ALA A 148 -5.16 -17.56 3.67
CA ALA A 148 -4.27 -16.41 3.50
C ALA A 148 -4.30 -15.47 4.72
N ALA A 149 -5.48 -15.16 5.26
CA ALA A 149 -5.63 -14.39 6.49
C ALA A 149 -4.96 -15.09 7.69
N ALA A 150 -5.15 -16.40 7.84
CA ALA A 150 -4.51 -17.19 8.88
C ALA A 150 -2.98 -17.22 8.76
N LEU A 151 -2.43 -17.23 7.54
CA LEU A 151 -0.98 -17.08 7.32
C LEU A 151 -0.50 -15.71 7.81
N LEU A 152 -1.19 -14.63 7.47
CA LEU A 152 -0.82 -13.28 7.90
C LEU A 152 -0.84 -13.15 9.43
N LEU A 153 -1.90 -13.65 10.09
CA LEU A 153 -2.02 -13.68 11.56
C LEU A 153 -0.87 -14.47 12.23
N ARG A 154 -0.45 -15.60 11.63
CA ARG A 154 0.70 -16.37 12.12
C ARG A 154 2.03 -15.64 11.93
N ILE A 155 2.18 -14.83 10.89
CA ILE A 155 3.39 -14.01 10.67
C ILE A 155 3.44 -12.86 11.68
N VAL A 156 2.34 -12.12 11.86
CA VAL A 156 2.33 -10.96 12.76
C VAL A 156 2.41 -11.34 14.24
N SER A 157 1.90 -12.50 14.64
CA SER A 157 2.03 -12.97 16.04
C SER A 157 3.48 -13.18 16.48
N ARG A 158 4.42 -13.31 15.52
CA ARG A 158 5.85 -13.45 15.79
C ARG A 158 6.65 -12.14 15.63
N GLU A 159 5.98 -11.05 15.29
CA GLU A 159 6.59 -9.75 14.97
C GLU A 159 5.81 -8.62 15.65
N PRO A 160 6.22 -8.21 16.88
CA PRO A 160 5.41 -7.32 17.72
C PRO A 160 5.19 -5.93 17.11
N LYS A 161 6.03 -5.52 16.14
CA LYS A 161 5.89 -4.26 15.41
C LYS A 161 4.74 -4.26 14.39
N LEU A 162 4.19 -5.42 14.05
CA LEU A 162 3.18 -5.58 13.00
C LEU A 162 1.82 -6.00 13.57
N ALA A 163 1.30 -5.28 14.56
CA ALA A 163 -0.02 -5.57 15.12
C ALA A 163 -1.12 -5.47 14.03
N LEU A 164 -1.92 -6.53 13.86
CA LEU A 164 -2.97 -6.63 12.85
C LEU A 164 -4.19 -7.31 13.46
N SER A 165 -5.38 -6.74 13.25
CA SER A 165 -6.65 -7.36 13.63
C SER A 165 -7.08 -8.45 12.62
N ALA A 166 -8.02 -9.32 13.02
CA ALA A 166 -8.57 -10.35 12.14
C ALA A 166 -9.24 -9.75 10.89
N THR A 167 -9.97 -8.64 11.05
CA THR A 167 -10.63 -7.92 9.95
C THR A 167 -9.61 -7.35 8.96
N GLU A 168 -8.50 -6.80 9.45
CA GLU A 168 -7.44 -6.31 8.58
C GLU A 168 -6.68 -7.45 7.87
N ALA A 169 -6.50 -8.59 8.54
CA ALA A 169 -5.93 -9.79 7.92
C ALA A 169 -6.81 -10.30 6.77
N LEU A 170 -8.13 -10.36 6.97
CA LEU A 170 -9.09 -10.71 5.93
C LEU A 170 -9.06 -9.70 4.76
N ALA A 171 -8.97 -8.41 5.06
CA ALA A 171 -8.86 -7.39 4.01
C ALA A 171 -7.54 -7.44 3.22
N LEU A 172 -6.47 -7.98 3.81
CA LEU A 172 -5.19 -8.21 3.14
C LEU A 172 -5.12 -9.56 2.42
N ALA A 173 -5.98 -10.51 2.77
CA ALA A 173 -5.97 -11.88 2.25
C ALA A 173 -5.93 -11.97 0.71
N PRO A 174 -6.68 -11.17 -0.07
CA PRO A 174 -6.61 -11.22 -1.53
C PRO A 174 -5.21 -10.94 -2.10
N ARG A 175 -4.39 -10.14 -1.40
CA ARG A 175 -3.00 -9.85 -1.80
C ARG A 175 -2.02 -10.93 -1.37
N ALA A 176 -2.40 -11.78 -0.40
CA ALA A 176 -1.59 -12.89 0.08
C ALA A 176 -1.89 -14.21 -0.64
N VAL A 177 -3.05 -14.36 -1.29
CA VAL A 177 -3.37 -15.55 -2.13
C VAL A 177 -2.27 -15.84 -3.18
N PRO A 178 -1.79 -14.87 -3.97
CA PRO A 178 -0.74 -15.13 -4.97
C PRO A 178 0.61 -15.56 -4.38
N TRP A 179 0.84 -15.36 -3.08
CA TRP A 179 2.03 -15.89 -2.40
C TRP A 179 1.87 -17.38 -2.09
N LEU A 180 0.67 -17.80 -1.70
CA LEU A 180 0.34 -19.21 -1.49
C LEU A 180 0.37 -19.99 -2.81
N ASP A 181 -0.17 -19.41 -3.88
CA ASP A 181 -0.20 -20.05 -5.21
C ASP A 181 1.22 -20.30 -5.75
N ARG A 182 2.17 -19.42 -5.42
CA ARG A 182 3.58 -19.57 -5.79
C ARG A 182 4.36 -20.53 -4.89
N GLY A 183 3.68 -21.19 -3.94
CA GLY A 183 4.30 -22.14 -3.02
C GLY A 183 5.31 -21.50 -2.07
N VAL A 184 5.14 -20.21 -1.74
CA VAL A 184 6.02 -19.52 -0.78
C VAL A 184 5.79 -20.12 0.61
N SER A 185 6.87 -20.59 1.25
CA SER A 185 6.78 -21.16 2.60
C SER A 185 6.49 -20.09 3.66
N ASP A 186 5.87 -20.46 4.78
CA ASP A 186 5.60 -19.53 5.90
C ASP A 186 6.88 -18.80 6.38
N LEU A 187 8.02 -19.50 6.41
CA LEU A 187 9.31 -18.93 6.84
C LEU A 187 9.84 -17.90 5.84
N GLU A 188 9.72 -18.20 4.54
CA GLU A 188 10.11 -17.30 3.46
C GLU A 188 9.19 -16.07 3.40
N ALA A 189 7.87 -16.27 3.49
CA ALA A 189 6.89 -15.20 3.57
C ALA A 189 7.17 -14.28 4.76
N ARG A 190 7.43 -14.84 5.95
CA ARG A 190 7.84 -14.05 7.12
C ARG A 190 9.10 -13.25 6.84
N SER A 191 10.18 -13.89 6.38
CA SER A 191 11.44 -13.21 6.09
C SER A 191 11.27 -12.04 5.11
N LEU A 192 10.51 -12.25 4.03
CA LEU A 192 10.26 -11.21 3.02
C LEU A 192 9.36 -10.09 3.54
N LEU A 193 8.33 -10.42 4.33
CA LEU A 193 7.39 -9.45 4.88
C LEU A 193 7.96 -8.67 6.07
N THR A 194 8.98 -9.19 6.77
CA THR A 194 9.49 -8.60 8.02
C THR A 194 10.95 -8.11 7.92
N SER A 195 11.66 -8.45 6.84
CA SER A 195 13.03 -7.94 6.61
C SER A 195 13.08 -6.42 6.45
N GLY A 196 13.99 -5.75 7.17
CA GLY A 196 14.18 -4.30 7.06
C GLY A 196 12.94 -3.48 7.43
N LEU A 197 12.19 -3.90 8.45
CA LEU A 197 11.12 -3.07 9.01
C LEU A 197 11.68 -1.75 9.56
N PRO A 198 10.97 -0.63 9.39
CA PRO A 198 11.38 0.64 9.98
C PRO A 198 11.44 0.53 11.51
N PRO A 199 12.20 1.43 12.18
CA PRO A 199 12.32 1.41 13.63
C PRO A 199 10.95 1.57 14.31
N VAL A 200 10.10 2.46 13.76
CA VAL A 200 8.72 2.72 14.17
C VAL A 200 7.77 2.34 13.02
N VAL A 201 6.71 1.59 13.35
CA VAL A 201 5.66 1.20 12.42
C VAL A 201 4.38 1.92 12.80
N PHE A 202 3.92 2.84 11.96
CA PHE A 202 2.68 3.59 12.18
C PHE A 202 1.44 2.85 11.67
N SER A 203 1.61 1.99 10.64
CA SER A 203 0.53 1.15 10.12
C SER A 203 1.09 -0.19 9.62
N ALA A 204 0.84 -1.25 10.38
CA ALA A 204 1.22 -2.61 10.01
C ALA A 204 0.50 -3.04 8.72
N ARG A 205 -0.80 -2.72 8.60
CA ARG A 205 -1.61 -3.00 7.42
C ARG A 205 -1.02 -2.37 6.16
N ALA A 206 -0.61 -1.10 6.21
CA ALA A 206 -0.04 -0.41 5.06
C ALA A 206 1.31 -1.02 4.63
N ILE A 207 2.19 -1.31 5.60
CA ILE A 207 3.47 -1.97 5.33
C ILE A 207 3.26 -3.36 4.71
N LEU A 208 2.35 -4.17 5.29
CA LEU A 208 2.06 -5.50 4.79
C LEU A 208 1.42 -5.46 3.40
N SER A 209 0.46 -4.57 3.16
CA SER A 209 -0.17 -4.38 1.84
C SER A 209 0.87 -4.04 0.77
N ASP A 210 1.75 -3.09 1.06
CA ASP A 210 2.81 -2.66 0.16
C ASP A 210 3.82 -3.78 -0.11
N ARG A 211 4.25 -4.51 0.93
CA ARG A 211 5.22 -5.60 0.78
C ARG A 211 4.62 -6.80 0.07
N LEU A 212 3.38 -7.17 0.35
CA LEU A 212 2.66 -8.21 -0.38
C LEU A 212 2.58 -7.91 -1.88
N HIS A 213 2.52 -6.63 -2.25
CA HIS A 213 2.59 -6.21 -3.65
C HIS A 213 4.02 -6.18 -4.21
N ARG A 214 4.94 -5.46 -3.55
CA ARG A 214 6.29 -5.20 -4.08
C ARG A 214 7.29 -6.36 -3.93
N LYS A 215 7.09 -7.23 -2.95
CA LYS A 215 8.00 -8.35 -2.63
C LYS A 215 7.47 -9.70 -3.07
N LEU A 216 6.37 -9.72 -3.84
CA LEU A 216 5.81 -10.93 -4.40
C LEU A 216 6.90 -11.67 -5.19
N PRO A 217 7.30 -12.89 -4.77
CA PRO A 217 8.34 -13.63 -5.49
C PRO A 217 7.90 -13.90 -6.93
N PRO A 218 8.84 -13.98 -7.88
CA PRO A 218 8.52 -14.44 -9.23
C PRO A 218 7.93 -15.85 -9.16
N GLU A 219 7.11 -16.21 -10.15
CA GLU A 219 6.64 -17.59 -10.27
C GLU A 219 7.85 -18.53 -10.30
N ARG A 220 7.85 -19.49 -9.37
CA ARG A 220 8.85 -20.55 -9.39
C ARG A 220 8.59 -21.30 -10.68
N ARG A 221 9.51 -21.15 -11.64
CA ARG A 221 9.55 -22.04 -12.80
C ARG A 221 9.57 -23.45 -12.24
N ASP A 222 8.66 -24.29 -12.73
CA ASP A 222 8.64 -25.70 -12.37
C ASP A 222 10.08 -26.22 -12.41
N ALA A 223 10.47 -26.90 -11.34
CA ALA A 223 11.78 -27.54 -11.31
C ALA A 223 11.91 -28.33 -12.61
N VAL A 224 12.99 -28.07 -13.38
CA VAL A 224 13.27 -28.80 -14.61
C VAL A 224 13.13 -30.27 -14.26
N VAL A 225 12.08 -30.92 -14.77
CA VAL A 225 11.80 -32.32 -14.42
C VAL A 225 13.05 -33.09 -14.80
N ALA A 226 13.72 -33.66 -13.80
CA ALA A 226 14.91 -34.45 -14.03
C ALA A 226 14.52 -35.57 -15.00
N ARG A 227 15.09 -35.52 -16.21
CA ARG A 227 14.92 -36.61 -17.17
C ARG A 227 15.63 -37.83 -16.62
N ALA A 228 14.97 -38.98 -16.67
CA ALA A 228 15.62 -40.23 -16.34
C ALA A 228 16.83 -40.43 -17.26
N GLU A 229 17.89 -41.03 -16.75
CA GLU A 229 19.09 -41.30 -17.54
C GLU A 229 19.03 -42.73 -18.09
N CYS A 230 19.59 -42.93 -19.28
CA CYS A 230 19.77 -44.25 -19.85
C CYS A 230 20.71 -45.09 -18.97
N ALA A 231 20.33 -46.32 -18.63
CA ALA A 231 21.15 -47.21 -17.79
C ALA A 231 22.53 -47.54 -18.40
N ASP A 232 22.68 -47.45 -19.72
CA ASP A 232 23.92 -47.74 -20.44
C ASP A 232 24.76 -46.48 -20.72
N CYS A 233 24.33 -45.59 -21.62
CA CYS A 233 25.10 -44.39 -21.98
C CYS A 233 24.93 -43.16 -21.07
N ARG A 234 24.01 -43.19 -20.11
CA ARG A 234 23.61 -42.06 -19.25
C ARG A 234 23.04 -40.83 -19.98
N ASP A 235 22.69 -40.94 -21.26
CA ASP A 235 22.02 -39.86 -21.96
C ASP A 235 20.58 -39.66 -21.41
N PRO A 236 20.06 -38.42 -21.40
CA PRO A 236 18.71 -38.13 -20.94
C PRO A 236 17.65 -38.84 -21.80
N LEU A 237 16.79 -39.64 -21.18
CA LEU A 237 15.66 -40.31 -21.81
C LEU A 237 14.55 -39.31 -22.20
N PRO A 238 13.73 -39.64 -23.22
CA PRO A 238 12.57 -38.83 -23.58
C PRO A 238 11.60 -38.68 -22.40
N PRO A 239 10.82 -37.58 -22.33
CA PRO A 239 9.98 -37.26 -21.18
C PRO A 239 8.90 -38.30 -20.86
N THR A 240 8.54 -39.14 -21.83
CA THR A 240 7.59 -40.25 -21.66
C THR A 240 8.20 -41.48 -20.99
N GLN A 241 9.53 -41.57 -20.89
CA GLN A 241 10.25 -42.74 -20.39
C GLN A 241 10.93 -42.42 -19.04
N LYS A 242 10.47 -43.07 -17.96
CA LYS A 242 10.94 -42.82 -16.59
C LYS A 242 12.13 -43.69 -16.16
N THR A 243 12.41 -44.78 -16.86
CA THR A 243 13.52 -45.71 -16.60
C THR A 243 13.89 -46.48 -17.88
N GLY A 244 15.07 -47.11 -17.90
CA GLY A 244 15.46 -48.07 -18.93
C GLY A 244 16.62 -47.62 -19.82
N ILE A 245 16.68 -48.19 -21.03
CA ILE A 245 17.75 -47.96 -22.02
C ILE A 245 17.19 -47.10 -23.16
N CYS A 246 17.99 -46.16 -23.68
CA CYS A 246 17.61 -45.29 -24.78
C CYS A 246 17.52 -46.07 -26.11
N THR A 247 16.73 -45.57 -27.07
CA THR A 247 16.56 -46.21 -28.38
C THR A 247 17.86 -46.42 -29.17
N PRO A 248 18.91 -45.57 -29.04
CA PRO A 248 20.22 -45.88 -29.60
C PRO A 248 20.93 -47.07 -28.96
N CYS A 249 20.93 -47.16 -27.62
CA CYS A 249 21.58 -48.25 -26.89
C CYS A 249 20.83 -49.58 -27.03
N THR A 250 19.53 -49.57 -27.35
CA THR A 250 18.79 -50.79 -27.73
C THR A 250 19.01 -51.20 -29.19
N GLY A 251 19.75 -50.43 -29.99
CA GLY A 251 20.00 -50.69 -31.40
C GLY A 251 18.83 -50.32 -32.33
N ALA A 252 17.77 -49.68 -31.81
CA ALA A 252 16.60 -49.29 -32.58
C ALA A 252 16.78 -47.98 -33.38
N ALA A 253 17.86 -47.23 -33.14
CA ALA A 253 18.23 -46.03 -33.88
C ALA A 253 19.75 -45.82 -33.90
N PRO A 254 20.33 -45.24 -34.97
CA PRO A 254 21.74 -44.87 -34.96
C PRO A 254 22.01 -43.76 -33.93
N ARG A 255 23.18 -43.82 -33.27
CA ARG A 255 23.60 -42.76 -32.33
C ARG A 255 23.78 -41.45 -33.11
N PRO A 256 23.13 -40.34 -32.71
CA PRO A 256 23.38 -39.06 -33.36
C PRO A 256 24.85 -38.67 -33.16
N VAL A 257 25.55 -38.41 -34.25
CA VAL A 257 26.93 -37.91 -34.21
C VAL A 257 26.87 -36.53 -33.59
N THR A 258 27.45 -36.39 -32.39
CA THR A 258 27.66 -35.07 -31.79
C THR A 258 28.64 -34.35 -32.70
N GLN A 259 28.16 -33.37 -33.47
CA GLN A 259 29.06 -32.53 -34.25
C GLN A 259 30.04 -31.89 -33.26
N PRO A 260 31.36 -31.92 -33.54
CA PRO A 260 32.31 -31.24 -32.68
C PRO A 260 31.88 -29.78 -32.56
N LEU A 261 31.96 -29.25 -31.34
CA LEU A 261 31.74 -27.83 -31.12
C LEU A 261 32.66 -27.06 -32.09
N PRO A 262 32.17 -26.00 -32.75
CA PRO A 262 33.02 -25.22 -33.64
C PRO A 262 34.28 -24.80 -32.88
N GLU A 263 35.45 -24.82 -33.54
CA GLU A 263 36.76 -24.53 -32.92
C GLU A 263 36.80 -23.20 -32.15
N SER A 264 35.89 -22.28 -32.48
CA SER A 264 35.71 -20.98 -31.82
C SER A 264 35.10 -21.06 -30.40
N VAL A 265 34.40 -22.15 -30.06
CA VAL A 265 33.70 -22.29 -28.77
C VAL A 265 34.68 -22.52 -27.61
N PRO A 266 35.66 -23.45 -27.68
CA PRO A 266 36.69 -23.58 -26.65
C PRO A 266 37.44 -22.27 -26.39
N ALA A 267 37.81 -21.56 -27.47
CA ALA A 267 38.50 -20.27 -27.38
C ALA A 267 37.62 -19.19 -26.71
N ARG A 268 36.34 -19.07 -27.08
CA ARG A 268 35.39 -18.16 -26.44
C ARG A 268 35.15 -18.48 -24.96
N VAL A 269 35.04 -19.76 -24.61
CA VAL A 269 34.87 -20.20 -23.21
C VAL A 269 36.12 -19.91 -22.38
N ALA A 270 37.32 -20.12 -22.94
CA ALA A 270 38.58 -19.76 -22.29
C ALA A 270 38.69 -18.23 -22.07
N ALA A 271 38.36 -17.43 -23.09
CA ALA A 271 38.30 -15.97 -22.99
C ALA A 271 37.31 -15.51 -21.91
N LEU A 272 36.09 -16.06 -21.89
CA LEU A 272 35.08 -15.73 -20.88
C LEU A 272 35.55 -16.09 -19.46
N ARG A 273 36.14 -17.28 -19.27
CA ARG A 273 36.72 -17.70 -17.98
C ARG A 273 37.84 -16.76 -17.55
N SER A 274 38.68 -16.31 -18.46
CA SER A 274 39.75 -15.35 -18.15
C SER A 274 39.22 -13.96 -17.78
N SER A 275 38.16 -13.48 -18.43
CA SER A 275 37.50 -12.22 -18.09
C SER A 275 36.76 -12.26 -16.74
N LEU A 276 36.11 -13.39 -16.42
CA LEU A 276 35.48 -13.59 -15.13
C LEU A 276 36.49 -13.69 -13.98
N ARG A 277 37.64 -14.35 -14.21
CA ARG A 277 38.75 -14.42 -13.23
C ARG A 277 39.41 -13.08 -12.98
N ARG A 278 39.42 -12.18 -13.98
CA ARG A 278 40.02 -10.84 -13.85
C ARG A 278 39.15 -9.84 -13.10
N GLY A 279 37.85 -10.09 -12.92
CA GLY A 279 36.97 -9.27 -12.08
C GLY A 279 36.68 -7.88 -12.65
N ARG A 280 35.38 -7.54 -12.73
CA ARG A 280 34.80 -6.20 -12.92
C ARG A 280 35.75 -4.99 -12.87
N GLY A 281 36.04 -4.44 -14.04
CA GLY A 281 36.19 -3.02 -14.28
C GLY A 281 35.42 -2.70 -15.57
N VAL A 282 34.15 -2.32 -15.43
CA VAL A 282 33.47 -1.59 -16.50
C VAL A 282 33.95 -0.16 -16.35
N ASP A 283 34.72 0.32 -17.32
CA ASP A 283 34.82 1.74 -17.62
C ASP A 283 34.52 1.98 -19.11
N PRO A 284 33.92 3.13 -19.45
CA PRO A 284 33.10 3.31 -20.64
C PRO A 284 33.90 3.62 -21.92
N ALA A 285 33.23 3.42 -23.05
CA ALA A 285 33.71 3.59 -24.42
C ALA A 285 34.32 4.97 -24.73
N PRO A 286 35.30 5.05 -25.65
CA PRO A 286 35.73 6.33 -26.23
C PRO A 286 34.77 6.78 -27.34
N ALA A 287 34.73 8.11 -27.50
CA ALA A 287 33.82 8.93 -28.32
C ALA A 287 33.80 8.63 -29.82
#